data_AF-Q9BP84-F1
#
_entry.id   AF-Q9BP84-F1
#
_cell.length_a   1.000
_cell.length_b   1.000
_cell.length_c   1.000
_cell.angle_alpha   90.00
_cell.angle_beta   90.00
_cell.angle_gamma   90.00
#
_symmetry.space_group_name_H-M   'P 1'
#
loop_
_entity.id
_entity.type
_entity.pdbx_description
1 polymer ?
#
loop_
_entity_poly.entity_id
_entity_poly.type
_entity_poly.pdbx_seq_one_letter_code
_entity_poly.pdbx_strand_id
1 'polypeptide(L)' 'MKLTCVLIIAVLFLIVCQLNTADDSRDKQEYRAVRLRDAIRNSRGSRSCGNLGESCSAHRCCPGLMCMGEASICIPY' A
#
# COMPACT_ATOMS: atom_id res chain seq x y z
N MET A 1 -34.74 -19.61 37.43
CA MET A 1 -34.33 -19.34 36.03
C MET A 1 -34.86 -20.47 35.17
N LYS A 2 -35.81 -20.21 34.26
CA LYS A 2 -36.35 -21.26 33.39
C LYS A 2 -35.24 -21.75 32.46
N LEU A 3 -35.21 -23.06 32.20
CA LEU A 3 -34.21 -23.75 31.36
C LEU A 3 -33.97 -23.03 30.02
N THR A 4 -35.00 -22.35 29.51
CA THR A 4 -34.95 -21.46 28.34
C THR A 4 -33.90 -20.36 28.43
N CYS A 5 -33.72 -19.72 29.60
CA CYS A 5 -32.69 -18.69 29.77
C CYS A 5 -31.29 -19.26 29.57
N VAL A 6 -31.01 -20.45 30.11
CA VAL A 6 -29.70 -21.11 29.98
C VAL A 6 -29.45 -21.49 28.53
N LEU A 7 -30.46 -22.01 27.83
CA LEU A 7 -30.35 -22.34 26.40
C LEU A 7 -30.08 -21.12 25.53
N ILE A 8 -30.77 -19.99 25.77
CA ILE A 8 -30.54 -18.74 25.03
C ILE A 8 -29.11 -18.24 25.24
N ILE A 9 -28.62 -18.24 26.47
CA ILE A 9 -27.24 -17.80 26.78
C ILE A 9 -26.21 -18.71 26.08
N ALA A 10 -26.42 -20.03 26.12
CA ALA A 10 -25.52 -20.99 25.47
C ALA A 10 -25.48 -20.80 23.93
N VAL A 11 -26.65 -20.61 23.29
CA VAL A 11 -26.73 -20.38 21.85
C VAL A 11 -26.07 -19.06 21.46
N LEU A 12 -26.28 -17.98 22.23
CA LEU A 12 -25.63 -16.69 22.00
C LEU A 12 -24.10 -16.83 22.10
N PHE A 13 -23.61 -17.57 23.07
CA PHE A 13 -22.17 -17.81 23.24
C PHE A 13 -21.58 -18.56 22.04
N LEU A 14 -22.28 -19.58 21.53
CA LEU A 14 -21.86 -20.31 20.34
C LEU A 14 -21.85 -19.42 19.08
N ILE A 15 -22.83 -18.52 18.92
CA ILE A 15 -22.87 -17.58 17.79
C ILE A 15 -21.66 -16.66 17.81
N VAL A 16 -21.31 -16.08 18.97
CA VAL A 16 -20.16 -15.17 19.08
C VAL A 16 -18.85 -15.89 18.80
N CYS A 17 -18.65 -17.11 19.31
CA CYS A 17 -17.45 -17.90 19.04
C CYS A 17 -17.25 -18.21 17.54
N GLN A 18 -18.33 -18.52 16.82
CA GLN A 18 -18.25 -18.83 15.39
C GLN A 18 -18.12 -17.58 14.52
N LEU A 19 -18.87 -16.52 14.84
CA LEU A 19 -18.87 -15.28 14.04
C LEU A 19 -17.51 -14.58 14.11
N ASN A 20 -16.86 -14.57 15.28
CA ASN A 20 -15.54 -13.95 15.43
C ASN A 20 -14.45 -14.68 14.62
N THR A 21 -14.60 -15.99 14.40
CA THR A 21 -13.63 -16.77 13.61
C THR A 21 -13.70 -16.44 12.10
N ALA A 22 -14.86 -16.00 11.60
CA ALA A 22 -15.00 -15.60 10.19
C ALA A 22 -14.44 -14.20 9.91
N ASP A 23 -14.58 -13.26 10.84
CA ASP A 23 -14.16 -11.87 10.66
C ASP A 23 -12.63 -11.68 10.71
N ASP A 24 -11.88 -12.56 11.39
CA ASP A 24 -10.40 -12.53 11.40
C ASP A 24 -9.76 -12.68 10.00
N SER A 25 -10.52 -13.18 9.01
CA SER A 25 -10.02 -13.34 7.64
C SER A 25 -9.99 -12.03 6.83
N ARG A 26 -10.88 -11.07 7.12
CA ARG A 26 -11.01 -9.83 6.33
C ARG A 26 -9.90 -8.84 6.62
N ASP A 27 -9.52 -8.67 7.89
CA ASP A 27 -8.44 -7.75 8.28
C ASP A 27 -7.08 -8.14 7.68
N LYS A 28 -6.80 -9.45 7.58
CA LYS A 28 -5.54 -9.93 7.01
C LYS A 28 -5.43 -9.68 5.51
N GLN A 29 -6.55 -9.67 4.78
CA GLN A 29 -6.56 -9.41 3.35
C GLN A 29 -6.38 -7.91 3.05
N GLU A 30 -7.03 -7.03 3.81
CA GLU A 30 -6.85 -5.58 3.69
C GLU A 30 -5.40 -5.16 3.96
N TYR A 31 -4.76 -5.68 5.03
CA TYR A 31 -3.35 -5.39 5.32
C TYR A 31 -2.42 -5.82 4.17
N ARG A 32 -2.70 -6.98 3.56
CA ARG A 32 -1.90 -7.48 2.43
C ARG A 32 -2.11 -6.63 1.17
N ALA A 33 -3.33 -6.18 0.91
CA ALA A 33 -3.65 -5.31 -0.22
C ALA A 33 -3.00 -3.93 -0.08
N VAL A 34 -3.06 -3.32 1.12
CA VAL A 34 -2.41 -2.05 1.42
C VAL A 34 -0.88 -2.17 1.27
N ARG A 35 -0.26 -3.19 1.87
CA ARG A 35 1.18 -3.42 1.77
C ARG A 35 1.65 -3.63 0.32
N LEU A 36 0.86 -4.32 -0.49
CA LEU A 36 1.17 -4.51 -1.91
C LEU A 36 1.04 -3.19 -2.69
N ARG A 37 0.02 -2.39 -2.43
CA ARG A 37 -0.16 -1.06 -3.05
C ARG A 37 0.98 -0.11 -2.69
N ASP A 38 1.43 -0.11 -1.44
CA ASP A 38 2.56 0.70 -0.99
C ASP A 38 3.87 0.24 -1.64
N ALA A 39 4.10 -1.08 -1.73
CA ALA A 39 5.27 -1.63 -2.43
C ALA A 39 5.28 -1.27 -3.93
N ILE A 40 4.14 -1.32 -4.62
CA ILE A 40 4.03 -0.94 -6.04
C ILE A 40 4.22 0.57 -6.23
N ARG A 41 3.71 1.41 -5.31
CA ARG A 41 3.95 2.86 -5.34
C ARG A 41 5.43 3.18 -5.13
N ASN A 42 6.06 2.55 -4.15
CA ASN A 42 7.48 2.77 -3.86
C ASN A 42 8.39 2.25 -4.98
N SER A 43 8.05 1.14 -5.64
CA SER A 43 8.87 0.61 -6.74
C SER A 43 8.76 1.41 -8.03
N ARG A 44 7.59 1.99 -8.34
CA ARG A 44 7.41 2.85 -9.52
C ARG A 44 8.07 4.23 -9.35
N GLY A 45 8.31 4.66 -8.12
CA GLY A 45 8.93 5.95 -7.81
C GLY A 45 10.45 5.99 -7.97
N SER A 46 11.16 4.85 -7.90
CA SER A 46 12.63 4.81 -7.90
C SER A 46 13.26 4.82 -9.29
N ARG A 47 12.58 5.33 -10.33
CA ARG A 47 13.31 5.73 -11.54
C ARG A 47 14.19 6.90 -11.12
N SER A 48 15.48 6.62 -10.91
CA SER A 48 16.49 7.61 -10.56
C SER A 48 16.34 8.77 -11.51
N CYS A 49 16.08 9.95 -10.96
CA CYS A 49 16.08 11.15 -11.75
C CYS A 49 17.52 11.52 -12.11
N GLY A 50 17.69 12.21 -13.24
CA GLY A 50 19.00 12.67 -13.69
C GLY A 50 19.54 13.78 -12.79
N ASN A 51 20.74 13.61 -12.27
CA ASN A 51 21.49 14.65 -11.56
C ASN A 51 22.09 15.67 -12.55
N LEU A 52 22.65 16.76 -12.03
CA LEU A 52 23.31 17.79 -12.85
C LEU A 52 24.36 17.17 -13.80
N GLY A 53 24.26 17.48 -15.09
CA GLY A 53 25.13 16.95 -16.14
C GLY A 53 24.81 15.53 -16.61
N GLU A 54 23.90 14.81 -15.97
CA GLU A 54 23.44 13.51 -16.46
C GLU A 54 22.52 13.67 -17.68
N SER A 55 22.54 12.66 -18.56
CA SER A 55 21.68 12.67 -19.74
C SER A 55 20.21 12.49 -19.35
N CYS A 56 19.38 13.43 -19.78
CA CYS A 56 17.93 13.40 -19.65
C CYS A 56 17.20 12.71 -20.81
N SER A 57 17.95 12.04 -21.71
CA SER A 57 17.34 11.26 -22.81
C SER A 57 16.59 10.03 -22.31
N ALA A 58 17.13 9.32 -21.31
CA ALA A 58 16.55 8.09 -20.78
C ALA A 58 15.67 8.34 -19.54
N HIS A 59 15.97 9.38 -18.77
CA HIS A 59 15.33 9.68 -17.49
C HIS A 59 15.05 11.18 -17.34
N ARG A 60 14.01 11.53 -16.61
CA ARG A 60 13.72 12.94 -16.27
C ARG A 60 14.78 13.47 -15.30
N CYS A 61 15.09 14.76 -15.38
CA CYS A 61 15.94 15.42 -14.41
C CYS A 61 15.29 15.45 -13.02
N CYS A 62 16.13 15.51 -11.97
CA CYS A 62 15.65 15.69 -10.61
C CYS A 62 14.97 17.06 -10.43
N PRO A 63 14.07 17.20 -9.45
CA PRO A 63 13.46 18.50 -9.14
C PRO A 63 14.52 19.58 -8.96
N GLY A 64 14.31 20.75 -9.57
CA GLY A 64 15.28 21.87 -9.57
C GLY A 64 16.25 21.89 -10.76
N LEU A 65 16.15 20.91 -11.66
CA LEU A 65 16.92 20.85 -12.90
C LEU A 65 15.98 20.78 -14.11
N MET A 66 16.39 21.36 -15.24
CA MET A 66 15.73 21.25 -16.54
C MET A 66 16.60 20.49 -17.54
N CYS A 67 15.96 19.80 -18.47
CA CYS A 67 16.64 19.09 -19.57
C CYS A 67 16.87 20.07 -20.72
N MET A 68 18.13 20.40 -21.03
CA MET A 68 18.45 21.38 -22.06
C MET A 68 19.78 21.06 -22.77
N GLY A 69 19.89 21.53 -24.02
CA GLY A 69 21.07 21.39 -24.86
C GLY A 69 20.97 20.23 -25.86
N GLU A 70 21.82 20.24 -26.89
CA GLU A 70 21.89 19.18 -27.90
C GLU A 70 22.27 17.82 -27.30
N ALA A 71 23.06 17.85 -26.21
CA ALA A 71 23.47 16.65 -25.48
C ALA A 71 22.35 16.05 -24.61
N SER A 72 21.18 16.72 -24.50
CA SER A 72 20.09 16.34 -23.61
C SER A 72 20.61 16.05 -22.21
N ILE A 73 21.10 17.08 -21.52
CA ILE A 73 21.62 16.98 -20.15
C ILE A 73 20.80 17.80 -19.16
N CYS A 74 20.84 17.40 -17.89
CA CYS A 74 20.20 18.13 -16.80
C CYS A 74 21.03 19.33 -16.36
N ILE A 75 20.46 20.52 -16.38
CA ILE A 75 21.08 21.77 -15.93
C ILE A 75 20.18 22.48 -14.91
N PRO A 76 20.69 23.41 -14.07
CA PRO A 76 19.86 24.20 -13.19
C PRO A 76 18.91 25.07 -14.02
N TYR A 77 17.78 25.47 -13.43
CA TYR A 77 16.86 26.45 -14.01
C TYR A 77 17.55 27.77 -14.36
#